data_AF-A0A937INL8-F1
#
_entry.id   AF-A0A937INL8-F1
#
_cell.length_a   1.000
_cell.length_b   1.000
_cell.length_c   1.000
_cell.angle_alpha   90.00
_cell.angle_beta   90.00
_cell.angle_gamma   90.00
#
_symmetry.space_group_name_H-M   'P 1'
#
loop_
_entity.id
_entity.type
_entity.pdbx_description
1 polymer ?
#
loop_
_entity_poly.entity_id
_entity_poly.type
_entity_poly.pdbx_seq_one_letter_code
_entity_poly.pdbx_strand_id
1 'polypeptide(L)'
;MSEINFIFEIILPAVAMWAMAWVIPSLLSRFLTDSITGLIVNGILSSTIMIAIGIAYLYLVISSPEVDSSVRPIVSFASRSLSFALLWAPILILNLITRPQYWKA
;
A
#
# COMPACT_ATOMS: atom_id res chain seq x y z
N MET A 1 -2.61 -30.21 -12.36
CA MET A 1 -2.17 -28.80 -12.44
C MET A 1 -3.43 -27.98 -12.40
N SER A 2 -3.65 -27.20 -11.34
CA SER A 2 -4.80 -26.28 -11.26
C SER A 2 -4.61 -25.20 -12.33
N GLU A 3 -5.62 -24.94 -13.14
CA GLU A 3 -5.59 -23.78 -14.05
C GLU A 3 -5.56 -22.51 -13.20
N ILE A 4 -4.51 -21.70 -13.37
CA ILE A 4 -4.38 -20.41 -12.72
C ILE A 4 -5.45 -19.49 -13.30
N ASN A 5 -6.40 -19.08 -12.49
CA ASN A 5 -7.42 -18.12 -12.89
C ASN A 5 -6.81 -16.72 -12.86
N PHE A 6 -6.11 -16.36 -13.94
CA PHE A 6 -5.32 -15.13 -14.07
C PHE A 6 -6.07 -13.86 -13.63
N ILE A 7 -7.38 -13.80 -13.92
CA ILE A 7 -8.24 -12.67 -13.54
C ILE A 7 -8.35 -12.54 -12.02
N PHE A 8 -8.67 -13.63 -11.31
CA PHE A 8 -8.95 -13.59 -9.87
C PHE A 8 -7.68 -13.64 -9.03
N GLU A 9 -6.65 -14.32 -9.50
CA GLU A 9 -5.42 -14.54 -8.74
C GLU A 9 -4.39 -13.41 -8.93
N ILE A 10 -4.41 -12.71 -10.06
CA ILE A 10 -3.38 -11.71 -10.40
C ILE A 10 -3.99 -10.35 -10.69
N ILE A 11 -4.93 -10.26 -11.65
CA ILE A 11 -5.47 -8.96 -12.09
C ILE A 11 -6.26 -8.29 -10.97
N LEU A 12 -7.17 -9.01 -10.32
CA LEU A 12 -8.05 -8.44 -9.30
C LEU A 12 -7.26 -7.87 -8.10
N PRO A 13 -6.28 -8.58 -7.49
CA PRO A 13 -5.44 -8.01 -6.43
C PRO A 13 -4.61 -6.82 -6.90
N ALA A 14 -4.05 -6.87 -8.12
CA ALA A 14 -3.24 -5.79 -8.67
C ALA A 14 -4.05 -4.50 -8.89
N VAL A 15 -5.25 -4.61 -9.46
CA VAL A 15 -6.17 -3.48 -9.67
C VAL A 15 -6.68 -2.92 -8.35
N ALA A 16 -7.04 -3.79 -7.39
CA ALA A 16 -7.44 -3.36 -6.06
C ALA A 16 -6.30 -2.58 -5.37
N MET A 17 -5.06 -3.04 -5.51
CA MET A 17 -3.90 -2.38 -4.93
C MET A 17 -3.58 -1.04 -5.59
N TRP A 18 -3.69 -0.97 -6.92
CA TRP A 18 -3.58 0.29 -7.65
C TRP A 18 -4.63 1.31 -7.20
N ALA A 19 -5.89 0.87 -7.08
CA ALA A 19 -6.97 1.73 -6.60
C ALA A 19 -6.70 2.23 -5.17
N MET A 20 -6.21 1.35 -4.28
CA MET A 20 -5.82 1.71 -2.92
C MET A 20 -4.67 2.72 -2.87
N ALA A 21 -3.66 2.58 -3.74
CA ALA A 21 -2.54 3.53 -3.84
C ALA A 21 -3.00 4.94 -4.23
N TRP A 22 -4.15 5.08 -4.90
CA TRP A 22 -4.76 6.36 -5.19
C TRP A 22 -5.69 6.86 -4.08
N VAL A 23 -6.54 5.98 -3.56
CA VAL A 23 -7.59 6.34 -2.60
C VAL A 23 -7.01 6.70 -1.23
N ILE A 24 -6.02 5.95 -0.74
CA ILE A 24 -5.47 6.15 0.62
C ILE A 24 -4.86 7.55 0.79
N PRO A 25 -3.91 8.01 -0.06
CA PRO A 25 -3.35 9.35 0.08
C PRO A 25 -4.41 10.44 -0.14
N SER A 26 -5.38 10.16 -1.01
CA SER A 26 -6.47 11.09 -1.30
C SER A 26 -7.40 11.28 -0.11
N LEU A 27 -7.69 10.22 0.63
CA LEU A 27 -8.53 10.27 1.80
C LEU A 27 -7.79 10.93 2.97
N LEU A 28 -6.53 10.55 3.21
CA LEU A 28 -5.71 11.12 4.27
C LEU A 28 -5.45 12.61 4.07
N SER A 29 -5.27 13.06 2.82
CA SER A 29 -5.07 14.49 2.52
C SER A 29 -6.23 15.38 2.96
N ARG A 30 -7.45 14.84 3.15
CA ARG A 30 -8.59 15.61 3.66
C ARG A 30 -8.46 15.98 5.13
N PHE A 31 -7.62 15.27 5.87
CA PHE A 31 -7.42 15.45 7.31
C PHE A 31 -6.08 16.11 7.63
N LEU A 32 -5.16 16.16 6.67
CA LEU A 32 -3.82 16.71 6.83
C LEU A 32 -3.75 18.14 6.30
N THR A 33 -2.89 18.96 6.90
CA THR A 33 -2.74 20.37 6.53
C THR A 33 -2.08 20.52 5.15
N ASP A 34 -2.42 21.58 4.41
CA ASP A 34 -1.84 21.92 3.10
C ASP A 34 -0.39 22.45 3.17
N SER A 35 0.38 21.98 4.15
CA SER A 35 1.79 22.34 4.34
C SER A 35 2.73 21.26 3.78
N ILE A 36 4.00 21.61 3.56
CA ILE A 36 5.06 20.64 3.22
C ILE A 36 5.06 19.47 4.21
N THR A 37 4.98 19.80 5.49
CA THR A 37 4.92 18.84 6.59
C THR A 37 3.72 17.91 6.45
N GLY A 38 2.54 18.44 6.07
CA GLY A 38 1.34 17.65 5.84
C GLY A 38 1.49 16.65 4.69
N LEU A 39 2.21 17.00 3.62
CA LEU A 39 2.49 16.07 2.52
C LEU A 39 3.45 14.96 2.91
N ILE A 40 4.51 15.29 3.65
CA ILE A 40 5.47 14.31 4.15
C ILE A 40 4.75 13.32 5.06
N VAL A 41 3.94 13.83 5.99
CA VAL A 41 3.13 13.00 6.89
C VAL A 41 2.12 12.15 6.10
N ASN A 42 1.49 12.70 5.06
CA ASN A 42 0.58 11.94 4.20
C ASN A 42 1.30 10.80 3.48
N GLY A 43 2.48 11.06 2.94
CA GLY A 43 3.31 10.04 2.27
C GLY A 43 3.69 8.91 3.21
N ILE A 44 4.17 9.23 4.41
CA ILE A 44 4.56 8.24 5.43
C ILE A 44 3.36 7.41 5.88
N LEU A 45 2.25 8.06 6.22
CA LEU A 45 1.05 7.37 6.69
C LEU A 45 0.44 6.50 5.59
N SER A 46 0.32 7.02 4.37
CA SER A 46 -0.22 6.25 3.24
C SER A 46 0.63 5.02 2.93
N SER A 47 1.96 5.18 2.95
CA SER A 47 2.88 4.05 2.75
C SER A 47 2.76 3.02 3.87
N THR A 48 2.64 3.47 5.11
CA THR A 48 2.46 2.60 6.28
C THR A 48 1.16 1.79 6.20
N ILE A 49 0.06 2.46 5.83
CA ILE A 49 -1.25 1.80 5.64
C ILE A 49 -1.17 0.79 4.50
N MET A 50 -0.54 1.12 3.37
CA MET A 50 -0.37 0.18 2.26
C MET A 50 0.46 -1.05 2.66
N ILE A 51 1.54 -0.86 3.42
CA ILE A 51 2.34 -1.97 3.95
C ILE A 51 1.49 -2.84 4.88
N ALA A 52 0.70 -2.24 5.78
CA ALA A 52 -0.18 -2.97 6.69
C ALA A 52 -1.24 -3.79 5.93
N ILE A 53 -1.85 -3.21 4.88
CA ILE A 53 -2.80 -3.90 4.02
C ILE A 53 -2.12 -5.05 3.27
N GLY A 54 -0.92 -4.83 2.73
CA GLY A 54 -0.13 -5.87 2.08
C GLY A 54 0.17 -7.04 3.01
N ILE A 55 0.60 -6.75 4.25
CA ILE A 55 0.85 -7.78 5.27
C ILE A 55 -0.45 -8.52 5.59
N ALA A 56 -1.56 -7.81 5.79
CA ALA A 56 -2.86 -8.43 6.07
C ALA A 56 -3.33 -9.33 4.92
N TYR A 57 -3.16 -8.91 3.66
CA TYR A 57 -3.48 -9.71 2.50
C TYR A 57 -2.62 -10.99 2.43
N LEU A 58 -1.31 -10.86 2.59
CA LEU A 58 -0.40 -12.00 2.59
C LEU A 58 -0.71 -12.96 3.74
N TYR A 59 -1.09 -12.44 4.91
CA TYR A 59 -1.52 -13.25 6.03
C TYR A 59 -2.84 -13.97 5.73
N LEU A 60 -3.89 -13.27 5.30
CA LEU A 60 -5.21 -13.87 5.13
C LEU A 60 -5.33 -14.80 3.91
N VAL A 61 -4.59 -14.52 2.84
CA VAL A 61 -4.74 -15.23 1.55
C VAL A 61 -3.64 -16.26 1.32
N ILE A 62 -2.41 -15.98 1.77
CA ILE A 62 -1.25 -16.85 1.49
C ILE A 62 -0.87 -17.71 2.69
N SER A 63 -1.24 -17.34 3.93
CA SER A 63 -0.97 -18.23 5.06
C SER A 63 -1.89 -19.46 5.01
N SER A 64 -1.35 -20.58 4.55
CA SER A 64 -1.90 -21.90 4.80
C SER A 64 -1.53 -22.29 6.24
N PRO A 65 -2.45 -22.88 7.04
CA PRO A 65 -2.17 -23.32 8.41
C PRO A 65 -1.05 -24.37 8.52
N GLU A 66 -0.58 -24.93 7.40
CA GLU A 66 0.53 -25.88 7.34
C GLU A 66 1.91 -25.21 7.36
N VAL A 67 2.02 -23.89 7.10
CA VAL A 67 3.30 -23.18 7.04
C VAL A 67 3.65 -22.56 8.38
N ASP A 68 4.12 -23.42 9.27
CA ASP A 68 5.15 -23.22 10.30
C ASP A 68 5.02 -22.00 11.23
N SER A 69 4.79 -22.29 12.52
CA SER A 69 4.54 -21.39 13.66
C SER A 69 5.75 -20.56 14.13
N SER A 70 6.65 -20.18 13.23
CA SER A 70 7.83 -19.38 13.54
C SER A 70 7.57 -17.88 13.34
N VAL A 71 8.35 -17.00 13.98
CA VAL A 71 8.27 -15.52 13.88
C VAL A 71 8.88 -14.99 12.55
N ARG A 72 9.50 -15.87 11.76
CA ARG A 72 10.12 -15.60 10.43
C ARG A 72 9.16 -15.19 9.28
N PRO A 73 7.86 -15.53 9.24
CA PRO A 73 6.94 -15.14 8.18
C PRO A 73 6.69 -13.64 8.14
N ILE A 74 6.57 -12.97 9.30
CA ILE A 74 6.15 -11.57 9.37
C ILE A 74 7.18 -10.64 8.72
N VAL A 75 8.48 -10.85 8.99
CA VAL A 75 9.56 -10.06 8.37
C VAL A 75 9.60 -10.29 6.86
N SER A 76 9.36 -11.52 6.42
CA SER A 76 9.30 -11.89 5.00
C SER A 76 8.10 -11.24 4.31
N PHE A 77 6.93 -11.21 4.97
CA PHE A 77 5.73 -10.53 4.49
C PHE A 77 5.87 -9.02 4.51
N ALA A 78 6.54 -8.45 5.51
CA ALA A 78 6.84 -7.02 5.58
C ALA A 78 7.76 -6.60 4.43
N SER A 79 8.84 -7.35 4.16
CA SER A 79 9.76 -7.07 3.04
C SER A 79 9.05 -7.14 1.68
N ARG A 80 8.19 -8.15 1.47
CA ARG A 80 7.38 -8.28 0.26
C ARG A 80 6.37 -7.13 0.14
N SER A 81 5.67 -6.80 1.22
CA SER A 81 4.69 -5.70 1.26
C SER A 81 5.37 -4.34 1.06
N LEU A 82 6.59 -4.15 1.56
CA LEU A 82 7.40 -2.96 1.32
C LEU A 82 7.76 -2.84 -0.16
N SER A 83 8.20 -3.93 -0.79
CA SER A 83 8.50 -3.93 -2.24
C SER A 83 7.25 -3.60 -3.07
N PHE A 84 6.08 -4.11 -2.66
CA PHE A 84 4.80 -3.76 -3.27
C PHE A 84 4.40 -2.30 -3.04
N ALA A 85 4.60 -1.74 -1.85
CA ALA A 85 4.32 -0.34 -1.57
C ALA A 85 5.25 0.58 -2.39
N LEU A 86 6.52 0.21 -2.53
CA LEU A 86 7.51 0.96 -3.30
C LEU A 86 7.21 0.96 -4.81
N LEU A 87 6.64 -0.12 -5.36
CA LEU A 87 6.15 -0.14 -6.75
C LEU A 87 5.17 1.01 -7.03
N TRP A 88 4.39 1.41 -6.02
CA TRP A 88 3.40 2.47 -6.13
C TRP A 88 3.86 3.82 -5.58
N ALA A 89 5.08 3.91 -5.05
CA ALA A 89 5.64 5.16 -4.52
C ALA A 89 5.62 6.31 -5.55
N PRO A 90 5.91 6.11 -6.85
CA PRO A 90 5.81 7.19 -7.84
C PRO A 90 4.38 7.72 -8.00
N ILE A 91 3.37 6.85 -7.96
CA ILE A 91 1.96 7.26 -8.04
C ILE A 91 1.57 8.05 -6.79
N LEU A 92 2.03 7.60 -5.63
CA LEU A 92 1.83 8.27 -4.35
C LEU A 92 2.44 9.68 -4.39
N ILE A 93 3.67 9.80 -4.88
CA ILE A 93 4.35 11.08 -5.10
C ILE A 93 3.54 11.95 -6.05
N LEU A 94 3.17 11.46 -7.24
CA LEU A 94 2.39 12.21 -8.23
C LEU A 94 1.06 12.72 -7.66
N ASN A 95 0.34 11.91 -6.89
CA ASN A 95 -0.91 12.31 -6.23
C ASN A 95 -0.68 13.45 -5.22
N LEU A 96 0.46 13.46 -4.53
CA LEU A 96 0.81 14.52 -3.58
C LEU A 96 1.20 15.83 -4.28
N ILE A 97 2.03 15.78 -5.33
CA ILE A 97 2.49 17.01 -6.03
C ILE A 97 1.42 17.65 -6.90
N THR A 98 0.46 16.88 -7.41
CA THR A 98 -0.63 17.42 -8.24
C THR A 98 -1.72 18.11 -7.43
N ARG A 99 -1.67 18.04 -6.08
CA ARG A 99 -2.61 18.76 -5.23
C ARG A 99 -2.30 20.25 -5.23
N PRO A 100 -3.30 21.15 -5.26
CA PRO A 100 -3.06 22.57 -5.09
C PRO A 100 -2.54 22.81 -3.67
N GLN A 101 -1.29 23.23 -3.58
CA GLN A 101 -0.63 23.48 -2.30
C GLN A 101 -0.69 24.98 -2.04
N TYR A 102 -1.47 25.38 -1.04
CA TYR A 102 -1.52 26.76 -0.60
C TYR A 102 -0.38 26.97 0.40
N TRP A 103 0.85 27.08 -0.12
CA TRP A 103 2.04 27.34 0.68
C TRP A 103 1.89 28.70 1.37
N LYS A 104 1.39 28.71 2.60
CA LYS A 104 1.56 29.86 3.47
C LYS A 104 2.98 29.77 4.03
N ALA A 105 3.86 30.56 3.44
CA ALA A 105 5.18 30.87 3.98
C ALA A 105 5.06 31.54 5.35
#